data_AF-A0A2H0FQE8-F1
#
_entry.id   AF-A0A2H0FQE8-F1
#
_cell.length_a   1.000
_cell.length_b   1.000
_cell.length_c   1.000
_cell.angle_alpha   90.00
_cell.angle_beta   90.00
_cell.angle_gamma   90.00
#
_symmetry.space_group_name_H-M   'P 1'
#
loop_
_entity.id
_entity.type
_entity.pdbx_description
1 polymer ?
#
loop_
_entity_poly.entity_id
_entity_poly.type
_entity_poly.pdbx_seq_one_letter_code
_entity_poly.pdbx_strand_id
1 'polypeptide(L)'
;MHLHTSLYTINVKMKNSNRYFLMHGYTGAIDIVQEKVAKFLKRGEGYNCSDGSQISQETIDLLKERGYLTYLSPTEEKNVVKKIAENIFKLNKIKNSFLFLVTYDCNFRCPYCFENEISGSGKAWSKKVVAKELVDKAYEVMLQIQPDRNRHQNNITLYGGEPLLLDNYEIVSYIVNKGIDSGYVFNAITNGYDLNYYDELLKPGKIETVQITIDGIPEVHDKRRIHSQAKNTFYNILKNVEQILRNGIKVIVRVNIDSSNINVLSKLSDLFCQRGLDKLPNFKIYSALVRGNNEAIACNAVMTRKAKEVFEISKNHLAKNATYENISRKDYTNECYDLMGQNDYVIACQDLGLKVKIKQLINSKKMAFQTEFCGAQTGMYIFDPYGDLYTCWEVVGMDEQKVGRYDNGLEIAENEILKWQGRNITTVEACSKCKYAFFCGGGCEAHALFEGKGHRASFCDSFPKVFQKVLSESYDDFSFKND
;
A
#
# COMPACT_ATOMS: atom_id res chain seq x y z
N MET A 1 6.83 -42.34 4.15
CA MET A 1 6.37 -40.95 4.35
C MET A 1 5.99 -40.79 5.80
N HIS A 2 6.62 -39.87 6.52
CA HIS A 2 6.28 -39.59 7.92
C HIS A 2 5.26 -38.46 7.96
N LEU A 3 4.24 -38.61 8.79
CA LEU A 3 3.26 -37.55 9.04
C LEU A 3 3.92 -36.46 9.88
N HIS A 4 3.82 -35.20 9.46
CA HIS A 4 4.36 -34.06 10.19
C HIS A 4 3.45 -32.84 10.08
N THR A 5 3.71 -31.82 10.89
CA THR A 5 3.03 -30.53 10.79
C THR A 5 3.45 -29.82 9.51
N SER A 6 2.48 -29.31 8.75
CA SER A 6 2.74 -28.50 7.56
C SER A 6 3.57 -27.26 7.90
N LEU A 7 4.52 -26.91 7.02
CA LEU A 7 5.29 -25.66 7.12
C LEU A 7 4.41 -24.40 7.11
N TYR A 8 3.20 -24.52 6.56
CA TYR A 8 2.26 -23.43 6.38
C TYR A 8 1.22 -23.35 7.50
N THR A 9 1.37 -24.13 8.57
CA THR A 9 0.55 -24.04 9.77
C THR A 9 0.93 -22.82 10.63
N ILE A 10 -0.03 -21.92 10.77
CA ILE A 10 -0.02 -20.76 11.66
C ILE A 10 -0.75 -21.14 12.95
N ASN A 11 -0.14 -20.84 14.09
CA ASN A 11 -0.67 -21.18 15.41
C ASN A 11 -0.50 -19.97 16.32
N VAL A 12 -1.62 -19.41 16.80
CA VAL A 12 -1.67 -18.18 17.57
C VAL A 12 -2.50 -18.37 18.82
N LYS A 13 -1.94 -18.03 19.99
CA LYS A 13 -2.68 -18.08 21.26
C LYS A 13 -3.73 -16.97 21.27
N MET A 14 -4.95 -17.31 21.67
CA MET A 14 -6.03 -16.34 21.80
C MET A 14 -5.83 -15.47 23.04
N LYS A 15 -6.23 -14.20 22.96
CA LYS A 15 -6.18 -13.29 24.10
C LYS A 15 -7.15 -13.78 25.18
N ASN A 16 -6.73 -13.78 26.44
CA ASN A 16 -7.55 -14.16 27.60
C ASN A 16 -8.19 -15.56 27.54
N SER A 17 -7.58 -16.51 26.81
CA SER A 17 -8.10 -17.88 26.67
C SER A 17 -6.98 -18.93 26.64
N ASN A 18 -7.30 -20.17 27.04
CA ASN A 18 -6.44 -21.35 26.86
C ASN A 18 -6.64 -22.04 25.50
N ARG A 19 -7.27 -21.35 24.55
CA ARG A 19 -7.46 -21.81 23.17
C ARG A 19 -6.50 -21.12 22.22
N TYR A 20 -6.34 -21.73 21.05
CA TYR A 20 -5.45 -21.30 19.99
C TYR A 20 -6.20 -21.24 18.66
N PHE A 21 -5.91 -20.22 17.87
CA PHE A 21 -6.25 -20.20 16.45
C PHE A 21 -5.22 -21.02 15.68
N LEU A 22 -5.72 -21.98 14.91
CA LEU A 22 -4.99 -22.62 13.83
C LEU A 22 -5.44 -21.99 12.51
N MET A 23 -4.47 -21.71 11.66
CA MET A 23 -4.73 -21.24 10.32
C MET A 23 -3.73 -21.83 9.35
N HIS A 24 -4.18 -22.29 8.20
CA HIS A 24 -3.30 -22.90 7.21
C HIS A 24 -3.10 -21.97 6.00
N GLY A 25 -1.83 -21.63 5.74
CA GLY A 25 -1.44 -20.51 4.89
C GLY A 25 -1.84 -20.61 3.41
N TYR A 26 -2.08 -21.81 2.87
CA TYR A 26 -2.47 -21.99 1.46
C TYR A 26 -3.77 -22.78 1.23
N THR A 27 -4.32 -23.42 2.27
CA THR A 27 -5.67 -24.03 2.18
C THR A 27 -6.74 -23.06 2.70
N GLY A 28 -6.35 -22.06 3.48
CA GLY A 28 -7.29 -21.15 4.15
C GLY A 28 -8.07 -21.79 5.30
N ALA A 29 -7.75 -23.02 5.70
CA ALA A 29 -8.38 -23.66 6.85
C ALA A 29 -8.17 -22.82 8.11
N ILE A 30 -9.23 -22.69 8.91
CA ILE A 30 -9.22 -21.91 10.14
C ILE A 30 -10.03 -22.62 11.22
N ASP A 31 -9.41 -22.84 12.37
CA ASP A 31 -9.98 -23.66 13.43
C ASP A 31 -9.54 -23.13 14.80
N ILE A 32 -10.41 -23.29 15.81
CA ILE A 32 -10.06 -23.03 17.21
C ILE A 32 -9.81 -24.36 17.89
N VAL A 33 -8.65 -24.47 18.54
CA VAL A 33 -8.26 -25.71 19.22
C VAL A 33 -7.86 -25.45 20.67
N GLN A 34 -7.91 -26.52 21.47
CA GLN A 34 -7.35 -26.51 22.82
C GLN A 34 -5.82 -26.47 22.79
N GLU A 35 -5.23 -25.96 23.87
CA GLU A 35 -3.77 -25.88 24.03
C GLU A 35 -3.05 -27.21 23.77
N LYS A 36 -3.64 -28.36 24.13
CA LYS A 36 -3.04 -29.68 23.88
C LYS A 36 -2.79 -29.96 22.39
N VAL A 37 -3.74 -29.58 21.52
CA VAL A 37 -3.64 -29.75 20.06
C VAL A 37 -2.60 -28.79 19.50
N ALA A 38 -2.60 -27.54 19.98
CA ALA A 38 -1.61 -26.54 19.58
C ALA A 38 -0.18 -26.94 19.98
N LYS A 39 0.01 -27.51 21.18
CA LYS A 39 1.28 -28.07 21.65
C LYS A 39 1.69 -29.27 20.82
N PHE A 40 0.76 -30.14 20.47
CA PHE A 40 1.01 -31.28 19.58
C PHE A 40 1.58 -30.82 18.23
N LEU A 41 0.94 -29.86 17.55
CA LEU A 41 1.42 -29.33 16.26
C LEU A 41 2.77 -28.61 16.35
N LYS A 42 3.11 -28.03 17.51
CA LYS A 42 4.42 -27.36 17.71
C LYS A 42 5.61 -28.31 17.81
N ARG A 43 5.39 -29.60 18.12
CA ARG A 43 6.46 -30.59 18.28
C ARG A 43 7.20 -30.91 16.97
N GLY A 44 6.57 -30.67 15.82
CA GLY A 44 7.23 -30.82 14.52
C GLY A 44 7.06 -32.22 13.90
N GLU A 45 8.14 -32.80 13.39
CA GLU A 45 8.13 -34.08 12.68
C GLU A 45 8.01 -35.30 13.63
N GLY A 46 7.61 -36.45 13.07
CA GLY A 46 7.76 -37.75 13.75
C GLY A 46 6.60 -38.16 14.66
N TYR A 47 5.36 -37.80 14.33
CA TYR A 47 4.21 -38.20 15.14
C TYR A 47 4.01 -39.72 15.14
N ASN A 48 4.16 -40.32 16.32
CA ASN A 48 3.74 -41.68 16.62
C ASN A 48 2.51 -41.61 17.52
N CYS A 49 1.41 -42.26 17.12
CA CYS A 49 0.15 -42.26 17.89
C CYS A 49 0.30 -42.89 19.30
N SER A 50 1.42 -43.55 19.55
CA SER A 50 1.83 -44.17 20.81
C SER A 50 2.55 -43.23 21.78
N ASP A 51 2.92 -42.01 21.37
CA ASP A 51 3.78 -41.11 22.15
C ASP A 51 2.99 -40.14 23.04
N GLY A 52 2.19 -40.68 23.98
CA GLY A 52 1.65 -39.99 25.16
C GLY A 52 0.83 -38.70 24.94
N SER A 53 0.61 -38.26 23.70
CA SER A 53 -0.18 -37.09 23.37
C SER A 53 -1.65 -37.48 23.43
N GLN A 54 -2.40 -36.92 24.38
CA GLN A 54 -3.84 -37.12 24.59
C GLN A 54 -4.72 -36.55 23.46
N ILE A 55 -4.38 -36.85 22.19
CA ILE A 55 -5.08 -36.41 20.98
C ILE A 55 -5.74 -37.63 20.35
N SER A 56 -7.04 -37.56 20.08
CA SER A 56 -7.78 -38.68 19.48
C SER A 56 -7.39 -38.89 18.02
N GLN A 57 -7.56 -40.11 17.51
CA GLN A 57 -7.38 -40.43 16.10
C GLN A 57 -8.28 -39.55 15.21
N GLU A 58 -9.52 -39.29 15.63
CA GLU A 58 -10.45 -38.37 14.97
C GLU A 58 -9.86 -36.95 14.84
N THR A 59 -9.18 -36.45 15.87
CA THR A 59 -8.53 -35.13 15.80
C THR A 59 -7.36 -35.16 14.81
N ILE A 60 -6.57 -36.23 14.77
CA ILE A 60 -5.47 -36.38 13.81
C ILE A 60 -6.01 -36.41 12.38
N ASP A 61 -7.09 -37.15 12.13
CA ASP A 61 -7.70 -37.25 10.81
C ASP A 61 -8.28 -35.92 10.36
N LEU A 62 -8.94 -35.17 11.26
CA LEU A 62 -9.39 -33.81 10.98
C LEU A 62 -8.21 -32.87 10.67
N LEU A 63 -7.12 -32.92 11.45
CA LEU A 63 -5.94 -32.10 11.21
C LEU A 63 -5.29 -32.40 9.84
N LYS A 64 -5.35 -33.65 9.38
CA LYS A 64 -4.91 -34.05 8.04
C LYS A 64 -5.84 -33.50 6.96
N GLU A 65 -7.15 -33.70 7.11
CA GLU A 65 -8.16 -33.21 6.17
C GLU A 65 -8.05 -31.70 5.96
N ARG A 66 -7.81 -30.95 7.04
CA ARG A 66 -7.67 -29.49 7.00
C ARG A 66 -6.29 -29.00 6.55
N GLY A 67 -5.32 -29.90 6.40
CA GLY A 67 -3.96 -29.64 5.92
C GLY A 67 -2.94 -29.23 6.98
N TYR A 68 -3.32 -29.20 8.27
CA TYR A 68 -2.37 -28.90 9.36
C TYR A 68 -1.31 -29.98 9.54
N LEU A 69 -1.68 -31.24 9.26
CA LEU A 69 -0.77 -32.37 9.16
C LEU A 69 -0.69 -32.84 7.71
N THR A 70 0.50 -33.25 7.26
CA THR A 70 0.73 -33.65 5.88
C THR A 70 1.78 -34.74 5.75
N TYR A 71 1.71 -35.47 4.64
CA TYR A 71 2.76 -36.39 4.18
C TYR A 71 3.65 -35.77 3.10
N LEU A 72 3.28 -34.58 2.61
CA LEU A 72 4.08 -33.84 1.63
C LEU A 72 5.37 -33.35 2.29
N SER A 73 6.50 -33.65 1.67
CA SER A 73 7.78 -33.09 2.06
C SER A 73 7.74 -31.54 1.99
N PRO A 74 8.64 -30.86 2.74
CA PRO A 74 8.88 -29.43 2.61
C PRO A 74 8.97 -28.90 1.18
N THR A 75 9.56 -29.67 0.26
CA THR A 75 9.72 -29.30 -1.15
C THR A 75 8.41 -29.43 -1.91
N GLU A 76 7.62 -30.46 -1.66
CA GLU A 76 6.31 -30.65 -2.27
C GLU A 76 5.32 -29.56 -1.82
N GLU A 77 5.31 -29.20 -0.54
CA GLU A 77 4.48 -28.09 -0.04
C GLU A 77 4.85 -26.76 -0.72
N LYS A 78 6.15 -26.46 -0.86
CA LYS A 78 6.62 -25.28 -1.60
C LYS A 78 6.16 -25.29 -3.05
N ASN A 79 6.16 -26.46 -3.71
CA ASN A 79 5.68 -26.60 -5.08
C ASN A 79 4.17 -26.35 -5.20
N VAL A 80 3.37 -26.73 -4.20
CA VAL A 80 1.94 -26.38 -4.15
C VAL A 80 1.77 -24.87 -4.09
N VAL A 81 2.45 -24.20 -3.16
CA VAL A 81 2.40 -22.73 -3.02
C VAL A 81 2.88 -22.03 -4.29
N LYS A 82 3.97 -22.49 -4.89
CA LYS A 82 4.50 -21.96 -6.15
C LYS A 82 3.46 -22.02 -7.27
N LYS A 83 2.81 -23.19 -7.47
CA LYS A 83 1.78 -23.36 -8.50
C LYS A 83 0.58 -22.44 -8.29
N ILE A 84 0.08 -22.33 -7.05
CA ILE A 84 -1.04 -21.43 -6.72
C ILE A 84 -0.63 -19.98 -7.03
N ALA A 85 0.54 -19.57 -6.53
CA ALA A 85 1.00 -18.20 -6.65
C ALA A 85 1.28 -17.79 -8.09
N GLU A 86 1.91 -18.63 -8.90
CA GLU A 86 2.20 -18.34 -10.31
C GLU A 86 0.93 -18.16 -11.15
N ASN A 87 -0.11 -18.97 -10.90
CA ASN A 87 -1.37 -18.84 -11.63
C ASN A 87 -2.10 -17.54 -11.25
N ILE A 88 -2.15 -17.20 -9.96
CA ILE A 88 -2.79 -15.97 -9.50
C ILE A 88 -2.03 -14.73 -9.98
N PHE A 89 -0.70 -14.76 -9.90
CA PHE A 89 0.13 -13.66 -10.38
C PHE A 89 -0.03 -13.41 -11.89
N LYS A 90 -0.19 -14.46 -12.70
CA LYS A 90 -0.53 -14.34 -14.13
C LYS A 90 -1.88 -13.65 -14.34
N LEU A 91 -2.89 -13.97 -13.54
CA LEU A 91 -4.20 -13.32 -13.60
C LEU A 91 -4.11 -11.84 -13.21
N ASN A 92 -3.33 -11.52 -12.18
CA ASN A 92 -3.17 -10.13 -11.73
C ASN A 92 -2.44 -9.25 -12.76
N LYS A 93 -1.66 -9.86 -13.66
CA LYS A 93 -0.99 -9.20 -14.80
C LYS A 93 -1.87 -8.98 -16.03
N ILE A 94 -3.13 -9.44 -16.01
CA ILE A 94 -3.99 -9.32 -17.20
C ILE A 94 -4.22 -7.84 -17.55
N LYS A 95 -4.40 -6.98 -16.54
CA LYS A 95 -4.72 -5.57 -16.74
C LYS A 95 -3.57 -4.63 -16.40
N ASN A 96 -3.28 -3.70 -17.30
CA ASN A 96 -2.32 -2.63 -17.10
C ASN A 96 -2.98 -1.41 -16.44
N SER A 97 -2.23 -0.73 -15.56
CA SER A 97 -2.66 0.53 -14.93
C SER A 97 -1.69 1.64 -15.28
N PHE A 98 -2.23 2.83 -15.50
CA PHE A 98 -1.47 3.96 -16.02
C PHE A 98 -1.65 5.19 -15.12
N LEU A 99 -0.57 5.92 -14.93
CA LEU A 99 -0.51 7.09 -14.07
C LEU A 99 0.28 8.21 -14.73
N PHE A 100 -0.19 9.44 -14.57
CA PHE A 100 0.56 10.63 -14.93
C PHE A 100 1.15 11.25 -13.68
N LEU A 101 2.48 11.34 -13.61
CA LEU A 101 3.14 12.27 -12.71
C LEU A 101 3.13 13.63 -13.42
N VAL A 102 2.22 14.52 -13.03
CA VAL A 102 1.94 15.78 -13.74
C VAL A 102 3.08 16.77 -13.57
N THR A 103 3.61 16.85 -12.36
CA THR A 103 4.72 17.72 -11.97
C THR A 103 5.39 17.13 -10.74
N TYR A 104 6.69 17.39 -10.57
CA TYR A 104 7.31 17.16 -9.27
C TYR A 104 6.99 18.29 -8.30
N ASP A 105 6.59 19.48 -8.76
CA ASP A 105 6.36 20.65 -7.90
C ASP A 105 5.18 20.49 -6.94
N CYS A 106 5.30 21.09 -5.75
CA CYS A 106 4.25 21.10 -4.72
C CYS A 106 4.19 22.45 -4.00
N ASN A 107 3.00 22.88 -3.58
CA ASN A 107 2.77 24.04 -2.72
C ASN A 107 2.93 23.72 -1.21
N PHE A 108 3.12 22.44 -0.83
CA PHE A 108 3.43 22.01 0.54
C PHE A 108 4.89 21.54 0.71
N ARG A 109 5.36 21.54 1.97
CA ARG A 109 6.69 21.10 2.43
C ARG A 109 6.52 20.06 3.54
N CYS A 110 5.75 19.01 3.23
CA CYS A 110 5.46 17.95 4.18
C CYS A 110 6.78 17.28 4.57
N PRO A 111 7.18 17.24 5.85
CA PRO A 111 8.53 16.82 6.18
C PRO A 111 8.74 15.30 5.98
N TYR A 112 7.68 14.51 5.85
CA TYR A 112 7.70 13.08 5.50
C TYR A 112 7.62 12.80 3.99
N CYS A 113 7.61 13.83 3.13
CA CYS A 113 7.48 13.64 1.70
C CYS A 113 8.73 12.94 1.14
N PHE A 114 8.54 11.82 0.44
CA PHE A 114 9.66 11.11 -0.20
C PHE A 114 10.25 11.88 -1.39
N GLU A 115 9.48 12.78 -2.02
CA GLU A 115 9.95 13.69 -3.08
C GLU A 115 10.72 14.91 -2.53
N ASN A 116 10.96 14.98 -1.21
CA ASN A 116 11.76 16.05 -0.63
C ASN A 116 13.20 16.07 -1.19
N GLU A 117 13.78 14.92 -1.52
CA GLU A 117 15.12 14.89 -2.13
C GLU A 117 15.11 15.48 -3.55
N ILE A 118 14.10 15.15 -4.35
CA ILE A 118 13.90 15.67 -5.71
C ILE A 118 13.81 17.20 -5.71
N SER A 119 13.20 17.75 -4.66
CA SER A 119 12.91 19.18 -4.54
C SER A 119 13.93 19.97 -3.70
N GLY A 120 14.99 19.34 -3.21
CA GLY A 120 15.93 19.97 -2.27
C GLY A 120 15.24 20.46 -0.99
N SER A 121 14.38 19.64 -0.40
CA SER A 121 13.45 19.99 0.69
C SER A 121 12.56 21.18 0.33
N GLY A 122 12.11 21.18 -0.92
CA GLY A 122 11.27 22.19 -1.54
C GLY A 122 11.90 23.58 -1.72
N LYS A 123 13.23 23.64 -1.81
CA LYS A 123 14.02 24.84 -2.15
C LYS A 123 14.44 24.87 -3.63
N ALA A 124 14.42 23.73 -4.31
CA ALA A 124 14.95 23.53 -5.65
C ALA A 124 13.98 22.72 -6.53
N TRP A 125 12.73 23.17 -6.61
CA TRP A 125 11.76 22.58 -7.52
C TRP A 125 12.15 22.77 -8.98
N SER A 126 11.89 21.76 -9.80
CA SER A 126 12.26 21.78 -11.21
C SER A 126 11.40 22.76 -12.02
N LYS A 127 10.21 23.12 -11.52
CA LYS A 127 9.19 23.87 -12.26
C LYS A 127 8.76 23.17 -13.53
N LYS A 128 9.05 21.86 -13.62
CA LYS A 128 8.74 21.07 -14.80
C LYS A 128 7.38 20.44 -14.63
N VAL A 129 6.47 20.87 -15.48
CA VAL A 129 5.18 20.24 -15.72
C VAL A 129 5.26 19.41 -17.00
N VAL A 130 4.48 18.33 -17.08
CA VAL A 130 4.40 17.51 -18.29
C VAL A 130 3.95 18.35 -19.49
N ALA A 131 4.62 18.20 -20.63
CA ALA A 131 4.30 18.94 -21.85
C ALA A 131 3.14 18.27 -22.62
N LYS A 132 2.36 19.04 -23.39
CA LYS A 132 1.23 18.50 -24.18
C LYS A 132 1.67 17.40 -25.14
N GLU A 133 2.85 17.58 -25.76
CA GLU A 133 3.42 16.61 -26.69
C GLU A 133 3.78 15.29 -25.99
N LEU A 134 4.20 15.34 -24.72
CA LEU A 134 4.43 14.15 -23.92
C LEU A 134 3.11 13.49 -23.52
N VAL A 135 2.07 14.26 -23.18
CA VAL A 135 0.74 13.70 -22.92
C VAL A 135 0.23 12.92 -24.15
N ASP A 136 0.41 13.48 -25.34
CA ASP A 136 0.02 12.81 -26.59
C ASP A 136 0.75 11.49 -26.78
N LYS A 137 2.08 11.51 -26.63
CA LYS A 137 2.93 10.31 -26.69
C LYS A 137 2.57 9.29 -25.62
N ALA A 138 2.23 9.72 -24.41
CA ALA A 138 1.83 8.81 -23.35
C ALA A 138 0.59 8.00 -23.74
N TYR A 139 -0.45 8.64 -24.29
CA TYR A 139 -1.65 7.92 -24.76
C TYR A 139 -1.35 6.96 -25.92
N GLU A 140 -0.47 7.33 -26.84
CA GLU A 140 -0.01 6.43 -27.91
C GLU A 140 0.74 5.22 -27.32
N VAL A 141 1.68 5.48 -26.40
CA VAL A 141 2.51 4.47 -25.75
C VAL A 141 1.68 3.54 -24.87
N MET A 142 0.61 4.01 -24.21
CA MET A 142 -0.32 3.14 -23.48
C MET A 142 -0.89 2.02 -24.39
N LEU A 143 -1.24 2.35 -25.64
CA LEU A 143 -1.72 1.38 -26.62
C LEU A 143 -0.59 0.50 -27.19
N GLN A 144 0.65 0.96 -27.18
CA GLN A 144 1.81 0.13 -27.53
C GLN A 144 2.15 -0.88 -26.43
N ILE A 145 2.08 -0.46 -25.16
CA ILE A 145 2.26 -1.33 -23.99
C ILE A 145 1.17 -2.40 -23.95
N GLN A 146 -0.08 -2.01 -24.23
CA GLN A 146 -1.22 -2.91 -24.27
C GLN A 146 -2.16 -2.54 -25.41
N PRO A 147 -2.14 -3.26 -26.54
CA PRO A 147 -3.01 -2.95 -27.67
C PRO A 147 -4.50 -3.19 -27.40
N ASP A 148 -4.84 -4.13 -26.51
CA ASP A 148 -6.24 -4.43 -26.17
C ASP A 148 -6.73 -3.53 -25.03
N ARG A 149 -7.61 -2.56 -25.36
CA ARG A 149 -8.19 -1.66 -24.36
C ARG A 149 -8.90 -2.42 -23.23
N ASN A 150 -9.49 -3.59 -23.46
CA ASN A 150 -10.17 -4.32 -22.38
C ASN A 150 -9.22 -4.78 -21.27
N ARG A 151 -7.92 -4.80 -21.57
CA ARG A 151 -6.83 -5.09 -20.66
C ARG A 151 -6.23 -3.83 -20.02
N HIS A 152 -6.89 -2.67 -20.15
CA HIS A 152 -6.54 -1.49 -19.39
C HIS A 152 -7.43 -1.41 -18.16
N GLN A 153 -6.90 -0.86 -17.07
CA GLN A 153 -7.76 -0.26 -16.06
C GLN A 153 -8.36 1.02 -16.64
N ASN A 154 -9.66 1.22 -16.44
CA ASN A 154 -10.36 2.39 -16.97
C ASN A 154 -10.00 3.68 -16.23
N ASN A 155 -9.43 3.58 -15.02
CA ASN A 155 -9.01 4.72 -14.22
C ASN A 155 -7.54 5.04 -14.44
N ILE A 156 -7.23 6.25 -14.87
CA ILE A 156 -5.88 6.82 -14.88
C ILE A 156 -5.70 7.65 -13.61
N THR A 157 -4.57 7.51 -12.92
CA THR A 157 -4.31 8.32 -11.71
C THR A 157 -3.41 9.50 -12.03
N LEU A 158 -3.84 10.69 -11.64
CA LEU A 158 -3.03 11.90 -11.59
C LEU A 158 -2.25 11.95 -10.27
N TYR A 159 -0.94 12.10 -10.37
CA TYR A 159 0.01 12.10 -9.26
C TYR A 159 1.12 13.16 -9.47
N GLY A 160 2.04 13.24 -8.51
CA GLY A 160 3.21 14.10 -8.47
C GLY A 160 3.36 14.77 -7.11
N GLY A 161 4.15 15.84 -7.07
CA GLY A 161 4.23 16.68 -5.88
C GLY A 161 2.86 17.22 -5.50
N GLU A 162 2.26 17.97 -6.42
CA GLU A 162 0.83 18.29 -6.41
C GLU A 162 0.32 18.36 -7.85
N PRO A 163 -0.46 17.37 -8.32
CA PRO A 163 -0.98 17.41 -9.68
C PRO A 163 -1.95 18.56 -9.90
N LEU A 164 -2.74 18.94 -8.89
CA LEU A 164 -3.84 19.91 -9.02
C LEU A 164 -3.46 21.32 -8.53
N LEU A 165 -2.21 21.76 -8.75
CA LEU A 165 -1.83 23.16 -8.57
C LEU A 165 -2.63 24.05 -9.52
N LEU A 166 -2.92 25.29 -9.13
CA LEU A 166 -3.58 26.27 -10.02
C LEU A 166 -2.87 26.37 -11.39
N ASP A 167 -1.55 26.46 -11.40
CA ASP A 167 -0.74 26.59 -12.63
C ASP A 167 -0.80 25.34 -13.54
N ASN A 168 -1.22 24.18 -13.00
CA ASN A 168 -1.34 22.95 -13.76
C ASN A 168 -2.72 22.78 -14.43
N TYR A 169 -3.67 23.68 -14.20
CA TYR A 169 -5.06 23.49 -14.64
C TYR A 169 -5.19 23.19 -16.13
N GLU A 170 -4.46 23.93 -16.97
CA GLU A 170 -4.50 23.78 -18.43
C GLU A 170 -4.02 22.40 -18.89
N ILE A 171 -2.90 21.91 -18.33
CA ILE A 171 -2.36 20.61 -18.72
C ILE A 171 -3.19 19.46 -18.15
N VAL A 172 -3.69 19.59 -16.92
CA VAL A 172 -4.57 18.58 -16.31
C VAL A 172 -5.88 18.49 -17.09
N SER A 173 -6.45 19.62 -17.49
CA SER A 173 -7.61 19.68 -18.38
C SER A 173 -7.34 18.94 -19.70
N TYR A 174 -6.16 19.17 -20.29
CA TYR A 174 -5.74 18.49 -21.50
C TYR A 174 -5.64 16.97 -21.34
N ILE A 175 -4.96 16.50 -20.28
CA ILE A 175 -4.83 15.08 -19.94
C ILE A 175 -6.23 14.46 -19.76
N VAL A 176 -7.07 15.08 -18.92
CA VAL A 176 -8.39 14.54 -18.58
C VAL A 176 -9.29 14.45 -19.81
N ASN A 177 -9.42 15.53 -20.59
CA ASN A 177 -10.29 15.53 -21.77
C ASN A 177 -9.83 14.49 -22.81
N LYS A 178 -8.53 14.41 -23.09
CA LYS A 178 -7.99 13.39 -24.01
C LYS A 178 -8.22 11.97 -23.52
N GLY A 179 -8.10 11.73 -22.22
CA GLY A 179 -8.40 10.44 -21.63
C GLY A 179 -9.88 10.06 -21.73
N ILE A 180 -10.79 11.00 -21.50
CA ILE A 180 -12.23 10.77 -21.65
C ILE A 180 -12.58 10.39 -23.10
N ASP A 181 -12.03 11.11 -24.07
CA ASP A 181 -12.20 10.78 -25.50
C ASP A 181 -11.68 9.36 -25.84
N SER A 182 -10.75 8.86 -25.02
CA SER A 182 -10.17 7.51 -25.13
C SER A 182 -10.84 6.48 -24.19
N GLY A 183 -11.96 6.83 -23.57
CA GLY A 183 -12.75 5.97 -22.69
C GLY A 183 -12.16 5.74 -21.30
N TYR A 184 -11.35 6.66 -20.80
CA TYR A 184 -10.84 6.65 -19.42
C TYR A 184 -11.63 7.60 -18.53
N VAL A 185 -11.61 7.29 -17.25
CA VAL A 185 -11.96 8.17 -16.13
C VAL A 185 -10.73 8.36 -15.25
N PHE A 186 -10.77 9.30 -14.31
CA PHE A 186 -9.59 9.72 -13.56
C PHE A 186 -9.79 9.66 -12.05
N ASN A 187 -8.67 9.38 -11.38
CA ASN A 187 -8.49 9.63 -9.97
C ASN A 187 -7.35 10.63 -9.77
N ALA A 188 -7.35 11.36 -8.67
CA ALA A 188 -6.21 12.21 -8.30
C ALA A 188 -5.77 11.98 -6.86
N ILE A 189 -4.45 11.97 -6.64
CA ILE A 189 -3.88 12.09 -5.29
C ILE A 189 -3.42 13.53 -5.13
N THR A 190 -3.95 14.24 -4.16
CA THR A 190 -3.80 15.69 -4.04
C THR A 190 -3.74 16.10 -2.57
N ASN A 191 -3.13 17.23 -2.27
CA ASN A 191 -3.19 17.88 -0.97
C ASN A 191 -4.54 18.57 -0.72
N GLY A 192 -5.34 18.80 -1.76
CA GLY A 192 -6.69 19.31 -1.67
C GLY A 192 -6.84 20.84 -1.56
N TYR A 193 -5.74 21.60 -1.61
CA TYR A 193 -5.77 23.04 -1.35
C TYR A 193 -6.34 23.88 -2.50
N ASP A 194 -5.99 23.55 -3.75
CA ASP A 194 -6.37 24.32 -4.95
C ASP A 194 -7.59 23.70 -5.70
N LEU A 195 -8.32 22.78 -5.07
CA LEU A 195 -9.42 22.05 -5.74
C LEU A 195 -10.57 22.94 -6.21
N ASN A 196 -10.77 24.10 -5.61
CA ASN A 196 -11.78 25.07 -6.03
C ASN A 196 -11.56 25.60 -7.46
N TYR A 197 -10.36 25.46 -8.02
CA TYR A 197 -10.08 25.83 -9.42
C TYR A 197 -10.41 24.71 -10.42
N TYR A 198 -10.77 23.52 -9.92
CA TYR A 198 -10.95 22.30 -10.71
C TYR A 198 -12.42 21.85 -10.82
N ASP A 199 -13.39 22.73 -10.50
CA ASP A 199 -14.82 22.40 -10.49
C ASP A 199 -15.28 21.75 -11.82
N GLU A 200 -14.75 22.18 -12.96
CA GLU A 200 -15.10 21.63 -14.28
C GLU A 200 -14.53 20.23 -14.58
N LEU A 201 -13.53 19.80 -13.82
CA LEU A 201 -12.90 18.49 -13.94
C LEU A 201 -13.32 17.52 -12.83
N LEU A 202 -13.68 18.04 -11.64
CA LEU A 202 -14.13 17.27 -10.48
C LEU A 202 -15.65 17.00 -10.54
N LYS A 203 -16.06 16.25 -11.58
CA LYS A 203 -17.44 15.80 -11.81
C LYS A 203 -17.45 14.31 -12.24
N PRO A 204 -18.56 13.57 -12.02
CA PRO A 204 -18.72 12.20 -12.52
C PRO A 204 -18.42 12.09 -14.02
N GLY A 205 -17.79 11.00 -14.46
CA GLY A 205 -17.32 10.82 -15.84
C GLY A 205 -16.02 11.55 -16.20
N LYS A 206 -15.43 12.31 -15.26
CA LYS A 206 -14.11 12.95 -15.40
C LYS A 206 -13.16 12.49 -14.30
N ILE A 207 -12.86 13.35 -13.32
CA ILE A 207 -12.14 12.96 -12.09
C ILE A 207 -13.18 12.53 -11.05
N GLU A 208 -13.31 11.23 -10.84
CA GLU A 208 -14.39 10.64 -10.03
C GLU A 208 -13.99 10.38 -8.56
N THR A 209 -12.70 10.18 -8.31
CA THR A 209 -12.17 9.97 -6.95
C THR A 209 -10.96 10.84 -6.70
N VAL A 210 -10.93 11.48 -5.53
CA VAL A 210 -9.73 12.14 -5.02
C VAL A 210 -9.30 11.52 -3.69
N GLN A 211 -8.00 11.28 -3.56
CA GLN A 211 -7.40 10.99 -2.27
C GLN A 211 -6.75 12.28 -1.75
N ILE A 212 -7.21 12.75 -0.60
CA ILE A 212 -6.75 14.01 0.03
C ILE A 212 -6.01 13.69 1.31
N THR A 213 -4.85 14.31 1.52
CA THR A 213 -4.08 14.10 2.75
C THR A 213 -4.47 15.11 3.84
N ILE A 214 -4.96 14.61 4.99
CA ILE A 214 -5.25 15.42 6.18
C ILE A 214 -4.65 14.71 7.40
N ASP A 215 -3.61 15.30 8.02
CA ASP A 215 -2.79 14.62 9.04
C ASP A 215 -3.32 14.68 10.48
N GLY A 216 -4.42 15.40 10.71
CA GLY A 216 -4.95 15.62 12.05
C GLY A 216 -5.93 16.78 12.09
N ILE A 217 -6.33 17.15 13.30
CA ILE A 217 -7.05 18.41 13.59
C ILE A 217 -6.21 19.63 13.14
N PRO A 218 -6.80 20.83 13.00
CA PRO A 218 -6.15 21.98 12.36
C PRO A 218 -4.74 22.26 12.84
N GLU A 219 -4.52 22.28 14.16
CA GLU A 219 -3.22 22.62 14.77
C GLU A 219 -2.13 21.60 14.42
N VAL A 220 -2.52 20.33 14.28
CA VAL A 220 -1.61 19.22 13.94
C VAL A 220 -1.36 19.18 12.45
N HIS A 221 -2.43 19.31 11.65
CA HIS A 221 -2.35 19.34 10.19
C HIS A 221 -1.45 20.47 9.73
N ASP A 222 -1.72 21.71 10.14
CA ASP A 222 -1.01 22.89 9.64
C ASP A 222 0.44 22.96 10.14
N LYS A 223 0.76 22.32 11.27
CA LYS A 223 2.14 22.18 11.75
C LYS A 223 2.94 21.16 10.93
N ARG A 224 2.31 20.06 10.51
CA ARG A 224 2.95 19.00 9.74
C ARG A 224 3.00 19.31 8.26
N ARG A 225 1.92 19.84 7.71
CA ARG A 225 1.76 20.13 6.29
C ARG A 225 1.96 21.63 6.08
N ILE A 226 3.22 22.02 5.99
CA ILE A 226 3.61 23.43 5.86
C ILE A 226 3.41 23.88 4.41
N HIS A 227 2.49 24.81 4.16
CA HIS A 227 2.37 25.43 2.84
C HIS A 227 3.48 26.46 2.62
N SER A 228 3.92 26.61 1.37
CA SER A 228 4.98 27.53 0.95
C SER A 228 4.68 29.02 1.15
N GLN A 229 3.41 29.39 1.35
CA GLN A 229 2.93 30.77 1.31
C GLN A 229 1.75 30.97 2.27
N ALA A 230 0.77 30.06 2.25
CA ALA A 230 -0.43 30.17 3.07
C ALA A 230 -0.20 29.66 4.51
N LYS A 231 -1.08 30.11 5.41
CA LYS A 231 -1.24 29.57 6.78
C LYS A 231 -2.67 29.06 6.95
N ASN A 232 -2.91 28.25 7.97
CA ASN A 232 -4.23 27.74 8.33
C ASN A 232 -4.92 26.97 7.18
N THR A 233 -4.18 26.07 6.53
CA THR A 233 -4.59 25.39 5.30
C THR A 233 -5.70 24.36 5.50
N PHE A 234 -5.81 23.80 6.72
CA PHE A 234 -6.80 22.77 7.04
C PHE A 234 -8.23 23.17 6.65
N TYR A 235 -8.68 24.38 7.03
CA TYR A 235 -10.07 24.80 6.78
C TYR A 235 -10.34 25.08 5.30
N ASN A 236 -9.33 25.53 4.55
CA ASN A 236 -9.47 25.68 3.09
C ASN A 236 -9.66 24.31 2.43
N ILE A 237 -8.81 23.34 2.78
CA ILE A 237 -8.91 21.96 2.29
C ILE A 237 -10.26 21.35 2.68
N LEU A 238 -10.71 21.56 3.91
CA LEU A 238 -12.00 21.02 4.38
C LEU A 238 -13.20 21.62 3.64
N LYS A 239 -13.18 22.93 3.37
CA LYS A 239 -14.20 23.57 2.53
C LYS A 239 -14.24 22.96 1.14
N ASN A 240 -13.07 22.74 0.53
CA ASN A 240 -12.97 22.11 -0.78
C ASN A 240 -13.52 20.67 -0.76
N VAL A 241 -13.16 19.88 0.26
CA VAL A 241 -13.69 18.51 0.48
C VAL A 241 -15.22 18.52 0.52
N GLU A 242 -15.81 19.39 1.34
CA GLU A 242 -17.27 19.52 1.47
C GLU A 242 -17.93 19.92 0.13
N GLN A 243 -17.29 20.80 -0.65
CA GLN A 243 -17.78 21.21 -1.97
C GLN A 243 -17.79 20.05 -2.97
N ILE A 244 -16.67 19.34 -3.12
CA ILE A 244 -16.57 18.27 -4.14
C ILE A 244 -17.41 17.03 -3.78
N LEU A 245 -17.64 16.77 -2.48
CA LEU A 245 -18.57 15.74 -2.03
C LEU A 245 -20.00 16.04 -2.52
N ARG A 246 -20.41 17.31 -2.55
CA ARG A 246 -21.72 17.74 -3.10
C ARG A 246 -21.80 17.56 -4.62
N ASN A 247 -20.67 17.59 -5.32
CA ASN A 247 -20.59 17.30 -6.76
C ASN A 247 -20.64 15.80 -7.07
N GLY A 248 -20.84 14.93 -6.07
CA GLY A 248 -20.90 13.49 -6.24
C GLY A 248 -19.54 12.81 -6.35
N ILE A 249 -18.44 13.55 -6.09
CA ILE A 249 -17.09 12.99 -6.13
C ILE A 249 -16.82 12.15 -4.90
N LYS A 250 -16.12 11.04 -5.10
CA LYS A 250 -15.65 10.22 -4.00
C LYS A 250 -14.39 10.82 -3.39
N VAL A 251 -14.44 11.11 -2.09
CA VAL A 251 -13.30 11.61 -1.33
C VAL A 251 -12.78 10.52 -0.42
N ILE A 252 -11.48 10.26 -0.51
CA ILE A 252 -10.76 9.38 0.40
C ILE A 252 -9.74 10.22 1.16
N VAL A 253 -10.01 10.53 2.42
CA VAL A 253 -9.03 11.18 3.28
C VAL A 253 -7.99 10.15 3.73
N ARG A 254 -6.71 10.44 3.49
CA ARG A 254 -5.58 9.70 4.05
C ARG A 254 -4.95 10.51 5.18
N VAL A 255 -4.77 9.89 6.33
CA VAL A 255 -4.02 10.46 7.46
C VAL A 255 -2.64 9.79 7.50
N ASN A 256 -1.57 10.56 7.29
CA ASN A 256 -0.22 10.04 7.43
C ASN A 256 0.19 10.06 8.91
N ILE A 257 0.49 8.87 9.46
CA ILE A 257 0.73 8.66 10.88
C ILE A 257 2.20 8.33 11.16
N ASP A 258 2.72 8.91 12.22
CA ASP A 258 3.96 8.53 12.93
C ASP A 258 3.72 8.61 14.45
N SER A 259 4.77 8.49 15.27
CA SER A 259 4.60 8.53 16.74
C SER A 259 4.06 9.86 17.27
N SER A 260 4.17 10.95 16.49
CA SER A 260 3.83 12.29 16.96
C SER A 260 2.34 12.66 16.83
N ASN A 261 1.57 11.96 15.97
CA ASN A 261 0.19 12.34 15.66
C ASN A 261 -0.85 11.20 15.73
N ILE A 262 -0.45 9.99 16.06
CA ILE A 262 -1.38 8.85 16.17
C ILE A 262 -2.55 9.10 17.15
N ASN A 263 -2.29 9.78 18.27
CA ASN A 263 -3.28 10.17 19.27
C ASN A 263 -4.32 11.19 18.75
N VAL A 264 -4.10 11.78 17.58
CA VAL A 264 -4.96 12.83 17.00
C VAL A 264 -6.12 12.22 16.22
N LEU A 265 -6.03 10.95 15.85
CA LEU A 265 -7.03 10.30 15.01
C LEU A 265 -8.44 10.33 15.60
N SER A 266 -8.59 10.10 16.92
CA SER A 266 -9.89 10.16 17.59
C SER A 266 -10.53 11.55 17.47
N LYS A 267 -9.75 12.60 17.75
CA LYS A 267 -10.21 14.00 17.63
C LYS A 267 -10.55 14.39 16.20
N LEU A 268 -9.80 13.89 15.21
CA LEU A 268 -10.08 14.11 13.80
C LEU A 268 -11.38 13.40 13.38
N SER A 269 -11.59 12.17 13.87
CA SER A 269 -12.84 11.43 13.68
C SER A 269 -14.03 12.22 14.21
N ASP A 270 -13.95 12.72 15.45
CA ASP A 270 -14.99 13.54 16.07
C ASP A 270 -15.31 14.80 15.26
N LEU A 271 -14.28 15.50 14.76
CA LEU A 271 -14.44 16.68 13.93
C LEU A 271 -15.21 16.39 12.63
N PHE A 272 -14.92 15.26 11.98
CA PHE A 272 -15.65 14.85 10.78
C PHE A 272 -17.07 14.37 11.09
N CYS A 273 -17.30 13.70 12.22
CA CYS A 273 -18.63 13.31 12.68
C CYS A 273 -19.51 14.52 13.00
N GLN A 274 -18.96 15.53 13.67
CA GLN A 274 -19.66 16.79 13.97
C GLN A 274 -20.07 17.55 12.70
N ARG A 275 -19.32 17.38 11.61
CA ARG A 275 -19.64 17.91 10.28
C ARG A 275 -20.55 17.00 9.45
N GLY A 276 -20.87 15.80 9.95
CA GLY A 276 -21.69 14.81 9.24
C GLY A 276 -21.04 14.18 8.03
N LEU A 277 -19.71 14.26 7.88
CA LEU A 277 -19.00 13.68 6.74
C LEU A 277 -18.98 12.15 6.78
N ASP A 278 -18.95 11.56 7.97
CA ASP A 278 -19.02 10.12 8.23
C ASP A 278 -20.29 9.47 7.66
N LYS A 279 -21.37 10.24 7.53
CA LYS A 279 -22.67 9.80 7.01
C LYS A 279 -22.75 9.82 5.48
N LEU A 280 -21.76 10.41 4.81
CA LEU A 280 -21.76 10.55 3.35
C LEU A 280 -21.20 9.28 2.70
N PRO A 281 -21.93 8.61 1.79
CA PRO A 281 -21.51 7.33 1.20
C PRO A 281 -20.27 7.46 0.31
N ASN A 282 -20.01 8.66 -0.21
CA ASN A 282 -18.87 9.01 -1.04
C ASN A 282 -17.67 9.55 -0.23
N PHE A 283 -17.75 9.61 1.11
CA PHE A 283 -16.63 9.97 1.97
C PHE A 283 -16.04 8.72 2.63
N LYS A 284 -14.72 8.59 2.59
CA LYS A 284 -13.97 7.56 3.32
C LYS A 284 -12.75 8.18 3.97
N ILE A 285 -12.34 7.62 5.09
CA ILE A 285 -11.11 8.02 5.75
C ILE A 285 -10.32 6.81 6.21
N TYR A 286 -9.00 6.86 6.00
CA TYR A 286 -8.09 5.87 6.54
C TYR A 286 -6.77 6.49 6.98
N SER A 287 -6.12 5.86 7.96
CA SER A 287 -4.77 6.21 8.37
C SER A 287 -3.77 5.22 7.78
N ALA A 288 -2.58 5.73 7.47
CA ALA A 288 -1.46 4.95 6.95
C ALA A 288 -0.17 5.39 7.62
N LEU A 289 0.69 4.42 7.86
CA LEU A 289 1.95 4.64 8.54
C LEU A 289 2.97 5.22 7.55
N VAL A 290 3.56 6.36 7.93
CA VAL A 290 4.76 6.88 7.26
C VAL A 290 5.92 5.98 7.61
N ARG A 291 6.67 5.56 6.59
CA ARG A 291 7.94 4.87 6.76
C ARG A 291 9.03 5.93 6.65
N GLY A 292 9.68 6.28 7.77
CA GLY A 292 10.78 7.21 7.74
C GLY A 292 11.97 6.63 6.98
N ASN A 293 12.56 7.43 6.08
CA ASN A 293 13.90 7.21 5.57
C ASN A 293 14.88 7.52 6.72
N ASN A 294 15.08 6.57 7.64
CA ASN A 294 15.99 6.79 8.78
C ASN A 294 17.43 7.05 8.34
N GLU A 295 17.77 6.65 7.13
CA GLU A 295 18.73 7.30 6.29
C GLU A 295 17.99 7.41 4.96
N ALA A 296 17.81 8.62 4.44
CA ALA A 296 17.83 8.75 2.99
C ALA A 296 19.03 7.90 2.57
N ILE A 297 18.81 6.75 1.91
CA ILE A 297 19.80 6.31 0.93
C ILE A 297 19.88 7.54 0.07
N ALA A 298 20.92 8.35 0.31
CA ALA A 298 21.18 9.57 -0.42
C ALA A 298 20.89 9.19 -1.85
N CYS A 299 19.81 9.77 -2.41
CA CYS A 299 19.42 9.42 -3.75
C CYS A 299 20.59 9.90 -4.60
N ASN A 300 21.50 8.97 -4.89
CA ASN A 300 22.59 9.18 -5.83
C ASN A 300 22.00 9.30 -7.25
N ALA A 301 20.67 9.20 -7.38
CA ALA A 301 19.88 9.62 -8.52
C ALA A 301 20.12 11.11 -8.84
N VAL A 302 21.15 11.29 -9.65
CA VAL A 302 21.27 12.31 -10.68
C VAL A 302 21.02 13.73 -10.20
N MET A 303 22.06 14.22 -9.52
CA MET A 303 22.52 15.59 -9.76
C MET A 303 22.85 15.73 -11.24
N THR A 304 21.96 16.37 -12.02
CA THR A 304 22.36 16.96 -13.31
C THR A 304 23.61 17.81 -13.10
N ARG A 305 24.46 17.97 -14.13
CA ARG A 305 25.72 18.73 -14.03
C ARG A 305 25.53 20.16 -13.45
N LYS A 306 24.31 20.73 -13.54
CA LYS A 306 23.87 22.00 -12.94
C LYS A 306 23.40 21.91 -11.47
N ALA A 307 22.91 20.76 -11.00
CA ALA A 307 22.48 20.57 -9.60
C ALA A 307 23.66 20.31 -8.64
N LYS A 308 24.82 19.86 -9.16
CA LYS A 308 26.05 19.67 -8.37
C LYS A 308 26.55 20.94 -7.68
N GLU A 309 26.39 22.10 -8.29
CA GLU A 309 26.81 23.39 -7.70
C GLU A 309 25.94 23.81 -6.52
N VAL A 310 24.67 23.39 -6.48
CA VAL A 310 23.72 23.67 -5.39
C VAL A 310 23.88 22.69 -4.21
N PHE A 311 24.34 21.46 -4.49
CA PHE A 311 24.44 20.40 -3.48
C PHE A 311 25.63 20.54 -2.52
N GLU A 312 26.77 21.07 -2.99
CA GLU A 312 27.94 21.34 -2.12
C GLU A 312 27.59 22.33 -0.99
N ILE A 313 26.63 23.23 -1.23
CA ILE A 313 26.12 24.19 -0.23
C ILE A 313 25.21 23.51 0.82
N SER A 314 24.61 22.36 0.46
CA SER A 314 23.52 21.73 1.23
C SER A 314 23.99 20.61 2.18
N LYS A 315 25.21 20.09 1.98
CA LYS A 315 25.76 18.95 2.74
C LYS A 315 25.88 19.20 4.25
N ASN A 316 26.02 20.47 4.67
CA ASN A 316 26.14 20.84 6.08
C ASN A 316 24.80 21.06 6.81
N HIS A 317 23.65 20.87 6.16
CA HIS A 317 22.32 21.10 6.77
C HIS A 317 21.34 19.91 6.72
N LEU A 318 21.65 18.85 5.97
CA LEU A 318 20.72 17.76 5.69
C LEU A 318 20.70 16.64 6.75
N ALA A 319 21.63 16.64 7.71
CA ALA A 319 21.69 15.64 8.79
C ALA A 319 20.93 16.04 10.08
N LYS A 320 20.18 17.16 10.11
CA LYS A 320 19.68 17.71 11.38
C LYS A 320 18.19 18.08 11.50
N ASN A 321 17.39 18.13 10.44
CA ASN A 321 16.09 18.84 10.52
C ASN A 321 14.83 18.07 10.06
N ALA A 322 14.78 16.74 10.20
CA ALA A 322 13.52 16.02 10.19
C ALA A 322 13.52 14.93 11.29
N THR A 323 13.35 15.37 12.54
CA THR A 323 13.07 14.49 13.67
C THR A 323 11.64 13.95 13.55
N TYR A 324 11.45 12.92 12.74
CA TYR A 324 10.30 12.03 12.90
C TYR A 324 10.73 10.85 13.73
N GLU A 325 10.09 10.65 14.86
CA GLU A 325 10.22 9.42 15.60
C GLU A 325 9.39 8.36 14.88
N ASN A 326 10.06 7.33 14.37
CA ASN A 326 9.39 6.21 13.70
C ASN A 326 8.57 5.43 14.72
N ILE A 327 7.29 5.20 14.42
CA ILE A 327 6.48 4.20 15.10
C ILE A 327 6.56 2.87 14.34
N SER A 328 6.78 1.77 15.05
CA SER A 328 6.81 0.46 14.41
C SER A 328 5.41 0.10 13.89
N ARG A 329 5.29 -0.70 12.81
CA ARG A 329 3.98 -1.18 12.33
C ARG A 329 3.18 -1.88 13.42
N LYS A 330 3.88 -2.60 14.31
CA LYS A 330 3.26 -3.29 15.45
C LYS A 330 2.64 -2.28 16.42
N ASP A 331 3.38 -1.23 16.77
CA ASP A 331 2.90 -0.24 17.75
C ASP A 331 1.77 0.59 17.16
N TYR A 332 1.89 1.01 15.90
CA TYR A 332 0.79 1.61 15.13
C TYR A 332 -0.46 0.71 15.11
N THR A 333 -0.28 -0.59 14.88
CA THR A 333 -1.41 -1.54 14.92
C THR A 333 -2.02 -1.59 16.33
N ASN A 334 -1.20 -1.68 17.38
CA ASN A 334 -1.72 -1.73 18.76
C ASN A 334 -2.57 -0.50 19.08
N GLU A 335 -2.05 0.69 18.79
CA GLU A 335 -2.74 1.95 19.05
C GLU A 335 -4.02 2.08 18.23
N CYS A 336 -4.02 1.64 16.96
CA CYS A 336 -5.24 1.56 16.16
C CYS A 336 -6.31 0.67 16.80
N TYR A 337 -5.95 -0.50 17.34
CA TYR A 337 -6.91 -1.39 18.01
C TYR A 337 -7.41 -0.80 19.32
N ASP A 338 -6.52 -0.16 20.10
CA ASP A 338 -6.89 0.49 21.35
C ASP A 338 -7.87 1.66 21.10
N LEU A 339 -7.66 2.44 20.04
CA LEU A 339 -8.58 3.51 19.61
C LEU A 339 -9.95 2.97 19.17
N MET A 340 -9.97 1.88 18.40
CA MET A 340 -11.23 1.25 17.96
C MET A 340 -12.03 0.60 19.09
N GLY A 341 -11.37 0.15 20.15
CA GLY A 341 -12.05 -0.44 21.32
C GLY A 341 -12.75 0.60 22.20
N GLN A 342 -12.51 1.89 21.98
CA GLN A 342 -12.95 2.97 22.85
C GLN A 342 -14.15 3.77 22.32
N ASN A 343 -14.52 3.71 21.02
CA ASN A 343 -15.62 4.47 20.41
C ASN A 343 -16.07 3.90 19.03
N ASP A 344 -17.21 4.37 18.50
CA ASP A 344 -17.64 4.20 17.09
C ASP A 344 -16.66 4.92 16.13
N TYR A 345 -15.50 4.31 15.94
CA TYR A 345 -14.35 4.92 15.30
C TYR A 345 -14.43 4.82 13.77
N VAL A 346 -14.49 5.97 13.08
CA VAL A 346 -14.73 6.06 11.63
C VAL A 346 -13.46 5.85 10.79
N ILE A 347 -12.28 6.09 11.37
CA ILE A 347 -11.01 6.04 10.62
C ILE A 347 -10.52 4.60 10.49
N ALA A 348 -10.48 4.08 9.26
CA ALA A 348 -9.87 2.77 9.03
C ALA A 348 -8.35 2.84 9.15
N CYS A 349 -7.69 1.92 9.86
CA CYS A 349 -6.22 1.82 9.80
C CYS A 349 -5.77 0.93 8.63
N GLN A 350 -4.59 1.20 8.04
CA GLN A 350 -4.05 0.40 6.92
C GLN A 350 -4.04 -1.11 7.20
N ASP A 351 -3.78 -1.48 8.46
CA ASP A 351 -3.68 -2.87 8.89
C ASP A 351 -5.05 -3.52 9.17
N LEU A 352 -6.14 -2.75 9.15
CA LEU A 352 -7.50 -3.30 9.13
C LEU A 352 -7.81 -4.04 7.83
N GLY A 353 -7.08 -3.77 6.74
CA GLY A 353 -7.18 -4.61 5.54
C GLY A 353 -6.92 -6.09 5.84
N LEU A 354 -6.00 -6.38 6.76
CA LEU A 354 -5.76 -7.75 7.22
C LEU A 354 -6.92 -8.29 8.07
N LYS A 355 -7.48 -7.47 8.97
CA LYS A 355 -8.66 -7.83 9.77
C LYS A 355 -9.85 -8.16 8.87
N VAL A 356 -10.09 -7.33 7.85
CA VAL A 356 -11.15 -7.55 6.85
C VAL A 356 -10.94 -8.84 6.09
N LYS A 357 -9.71 -9.13 5.63
CA LYS A 357 -9.39 -10.41 4.98
C LYS A 357 -9.65 -11.61 5.89
N ILE A 358 -9.26 -11.52 7.16
CA ILE A 358 -9.50 -12.58 8.15
C ILE A 358 -11.02 -12.75 8.38
N LYS A 359 -11.77 -11.67 8.62
CA LYS A 359 -13.24 -11.71 8.73
C LYS A 359 -13.92 -12.31 7.50
N GLN A 360 -13.49 -11.92 6.31
CA GLN A 360 -14.03 -12.45 5.06
C GLN A 360 -13.76 -13.95 4.96
N LEU A 361 -12.55 -14.40 5.32
CA LEU A 361 -12.23 -15.82 5.33
C LEU A 361 -13.10 -16.60 6.32
N ILE A 362 -13.34 -16.05 7.51
CA ILE A 362 -14.22 -16.65 8.52
C ILE A 362 -15.65 -16.79 7.98
N ASN A 363 -16.19 -15.71 7.41
CA ASN A 363 -17.59 -15.65 7.02
C ASN A 363 -17.88 -16.38 5.70
N SER A 364 -16.98 -16.29 4.73
CA SER A 364 -17.20 -16.83 3.37
C SER A 364 -16.45 -18.11 3.08
N LYS A 365 -15.53 -18.53 3.97
CA LYS A 365 -14.60 -19.66 3.77
C LYS A 365 -13.77 -19.54 2.49
N LYS A 366 -13.61 -18.32 1.95
CA LYS A 366 -12.82 -18.02 0.76
C LYS A 366 -11.59 -17.19 1.13
N MET A 367 -10.42 -17.69 0.74
CA MET A 367 -9.16 -16.98 0.94
C MET A 367 -8.83 -16.13 -0.29
N ALA A 368 -8.70 -14.82 -0.09
CA ALA A 368 -8.16 -13.91 -1.09
C ALA A 368 -6.63 -13.97 -1.04
N PHE A 369 -6.03 -14.80 -1.90
CA PHE A 369 -4.59 -14.94 -2.01
C PHE A 369 -3.94 -13.67 -2.59
N GLN A 370 -2.94 -13.15 -1.89
CA GLN A 370 -2.10 -12.05 -2.37
C GLN A 370 -0.72 -12.59 -2.73
N THR A 371 -0.34 -12.46 -4.00
CA THR A 371 0.94 -12.99 -4.52
C THR A 371 2.03 -11.93 -4.68
N GLU A 372 1.65 -10.66 -4.66
CA GLU A 372 2.49 -9.49 -4.81
C GLU A 372 2.01 -8.38 -3.88
N PHE A 373 2.83 -7.36 -3.66
CA PHE A 373 2.50 -6.32 -2.68
C PHE A 373 1.58 -5.25 -3.26
N CYS A 374 1.90 -4.74 -4.46
CA CYS A 374 1.12 -3.71 -5.14
C CYS A 374 1.26 -3.77 -6.67
N GLY A 375 0.60 -2.83 -7.37
CA GLY A 375 0.55 -2.75 -8.83
C GLY A 375 1.91 -2.59 -9.52
N ALA A 376 2.94 -2.13 -8.79
CA ALA A 376 4.31 -2.03 -9.33
C ALA A 376 4.82 -3.37 -9.87
N GLN A 377 4.27 -4.47 -9.36
CA GLN A 377 4.68 -5.83 -9.70
C GLN A 377 3.80 -6.48 -10.79
N THR A 378 2.69 -5.84 -11.19
CA THR A 378 1.65 -6.47 -12.03
C THR A 378 1.19 -5.65 -13.24
N GLY A 379 1.98 -4.67 -13.68
CA GLY A 379 1.70 -3.94 -14.93
C GLY A 379 1.28 -2.48 -14.72
N MET A 380 1.71 -1.86 -13.62
CA MET A 380 1.60 -0.42 -13.41
C MET A 380 2.73 0.33 -14.13
N TYR A 381 2.37 1.42 -14.81
CA TYR A 381 3.27 2.34 -15.48
C TYR A 381 2.97 3.78 -15.08
N ILE A 382 4.02 4.54 -14.77
CA ILE A 382 3.98 5.94 -14.39
C ILE A 382 4.75 6.71 -15.46
N PHE A 383 4.05 7.66 -16.09
CA PHE A 383 4.61 8.59 -17.07
C PHE A 383 5.04 9.87 -16.36
N ASP A 384 6.34 10.14 -16.34
CA ASP A 384 6.88 11.32 -15.67
C ASP A 384 7.01 12.55 -16.60
N PRO A 385 7.16 13.77 -16.07
CA PRO A 385 7.29 14.99 -16.88
C PRO A 385 8.55 15.05 -17.77
N TYR A 386 9.51 14.14 -17.58
CA TYR A 386 10.77 14.08 -18.34
C TYR A 386 10.74 13.08 -19.48
N GLY A 387 9.65 12.35 -19.66
CA GLY A 387 9.57 11.31 -20.68
C GLY A 387 10.07 9.96 -20.19
N ASP A 388 10.30 9.80 -18.89
CA ASP A 388 10.78 8.55 -18.30
C ASP A 388 9.59 7.72 -17.75
N LEU A 389 9.76 6.40 -17.77
CA LEU A 389 8.78 5.43 -17.29
C LEU A 389 9.25 4.80 -15.98
N TYR A 390 8.31 4.69 -15.04
CA TYR A 390 8.51 4.01 -13.75
C TYR A 390 7.36 3.04 -13.48
N THR A 391 7.58 2.10 -12.54
CA THR A 391 6.52 1.19 -12.07
C THR A 391 6.11 1.47 -10.63
N CYS A 392 6.81 2.31 -9.88
CA CYS A 392 6.55 2.54 -8.46
C CYS A 392 6.67 4.03 -8.08
N TRP A 393 5.71 4.52 -7.29
CA TRP A 393 5.61 5.90 -6.82
C TRP A 393 6.81 6.33 -5.99
N GLU A 394 7.34 5.45 -5.15
CA GLU A 394 8.42 5.76 -4.20
C GLU A 394 9.78 6.01 -4.88
N VAL A 395 9.93 5.59 -6.13
CA VAL A 395 11.21 5.61 -6.86
C VAL A 395 11.17 6.49 -8.12
N VAL A 396 10.10 7.26 -8.31
CA VAL A 396 10.04 8.26 -9.38
C VAL A 396 11.16 9.28 -9.20
N GLY A 397 11.75 9.74 -10.30
CA GLY A 397 12.93 10.60 -10.27
C GLY A 397 14.25 9.87 -9.91
N MET A 398 14.21 8.57 -9.60
CA MET A 398 15.42 7.78 -9.38
C MET A 398 15.92 7.17 -10.69
N ASP A 399 17.02 7.69 -11.25
CA ASP A 399 17.51 7.24 -12.57
C ASP A 399 17.81 5.74 -12.64
N GLU A 400 18.30 5.16 -11.55
CA GLU A 400 18.59 3.73 -11.44
C GLU A 400 17.33 2.85 -11.42
N GLN A 401 16.15 3.44 -11.26
CA GLN A 401 14.86 2.75 -11.18
C GLN A 401 13.98 2.99 -12.41
N LYS A 402 14.48 3.70 -13.43
CA LYS A 402 13.80 3.89 -14.71
C LYS A 402 13.61 2.54 -15.39
N VAL A 403 12.39 2.29 -15.88
CA VAL A 403 12.05 1.08 -16.62
C VAL A 403 11.90 1.32 -18.12
N GLY A 404 12.05 2.56 -18.57
CA GLY A 404 11.89 2.92 -19.98
C GLY A 404 11.74 4.41 -20.19
N ARG A 405 11.45 4.79 -21.45
CA ARG A 405 11.17 6.15 -21.89
C ARG A 405 10.00 6.17 -22.88
N TYR A 406 9.37 7.33 -23.02
CA TYR A 406 8.23 7.54 -23.89
C TYR A 406 8.29 8.86 -24.68
N ASP A 407 9.36 9.64 -24.54
CA ASP A 407 9.54 10.93 -25.22
C ASP A 407 9.82 10.79 -26.73
N ASN A 408 10.31 9.66 -27.22
CA ASN A 408 10.55 9.41 -28.65
C ASN A 408 9.93 8.08 -29.11
N GLY A 409 8.76 7.75 -28.56
CA GLY A 409 8.13 6.43 -28.70
C GLY A 409 8.46 5.52 -27.52
N LEU A 410 7.86 4.32 -27.49
CA LEU A 410 8.05 3.37 -26.38
C LEU A 410 9.43 2.72 -26.43
N GLU A 411 10.24 3.00 -25.41
CA GLU A 411 11.49 2.30 -25.14
C GLU A 411 11.39 1.62 -23.77
N ILE A 412 11.32 0.28 -23.72
CA ILE A 412 11.30 -0.47 -22.46
C ILE A 412 12.68 -1.06 -22.17
N ALA A 413 13.19 -0.80 -20.97
CA ALA A 413 14.35 -1.50 -20.43
C ALA A 413 13.89 -2.84 -19.83
N GLU A 414 13.85 -3.88 -20.67
CA GLU A 414 13.30 -5.21 -20.33
C GLU A 414 13.84 -5.78 -19.00
N ASN A 415 15.15 -5.65 -18.76
CA ASN A 415 15.75 -6.14 -17.52
C ASN A 415 15.30 -5.34 -16.29
N GLU A 416 15.09 -4.04 -16.43
CA GLU A 416 14.70 -3.16 -15.32
C GLU A 416 13.22 -3.33 -14.98
N ILE A 417 12.35 -3.42 -16.00
CA ILE A 417 10.93 -3.68 -15.76
C ILE A 417 10.71 -5.07 -15.14
N LEU A 418 11.49 -6.08 -15.54
CA LEU A 418 11.42 -7.44 -14.97
C LEU A 418 11.88 -7.53 -13.52
N LYS A 419 12.70 -6.59 -13.02
CA LYS A 419 13.05 -6.54 -11.60
C LYS A 419 11.80 -6.29 -10.75
N TRP A 420 11.00 -5.30 -11.15
CA TRP A 420 9.72 -4.93 -10.51
C TRP A 420 8.60 -5.91 -10.83
N GLN A 421 8.23 -6.01 -12.11
CA GLN A 421 7.08 -6.80 -12.55
C GLN A 421 7.36 -8.30 -12.53
N GLY A 422 8.57 -8.74 -12.23
CA GLY A 422 8.89 -10.13 -11.96
C GLY A 422 8.78 -10.52 -10.49
N ARG A 423 8.64 -9.58 -9.56
CA ARG A 423 8.73 -9.85 -8.12
C ARG A 423 7.40 -10.25 -7.50
N ASN A 424 7.34 -11.48 -6.99
CA ASN A 424 6.23 -12.03 -6.23
C ASN A 424 6.75 -13.01 -5.14
N ILE A 425 5.82 -13.57 -4.35
CA ILE A 425 6.16 -14.47 -3.22
C ILE A 425 6.93 -15.74 -3.59
N THR A 426 6.90 -16.18 -4.86
CA THR A 426 7.68 -17.36 -5.31
C THR A 426 9.12 -16.99 -5.67
N THR A 427 9.34 -15.74 -6.07
CA THR A 427 10.66 -15.24 -6.48
C THR A 427 11.47 -14.62 -5.34
N VAL A 428 10.81 -14.32 -4.22
CA VAL A 428 11.47 -13.86 -2.99
C VAL A 428 11.74 -15.09 -2.13
N GLU A 429 13.02 -15.46 -1.96
CA GLU A 429 13.42 -16.71 -1.31
C GLU A 429 12.79 -16.86 0.10
N ALA A 430 12.86 -15.79 0.91
CA ALA A 430 12.27 -15.77 2.26
C ALA A 430 10.75 -16.01 2.25
N CYS A 431 10.05 -15.58 1.20
CA CYS A 431 8.60 -15.71 1.08
C CYS A 431 8.18 -17.09 0.58
N SER A 432 9.00 -17.76 -0.23
CA SER A 432 8.71 -19.09 -0.78
C SER A 432 8.47 -20.17 0.27
N LYS A 433 8.90 -19.94 1.52
CA LYS A 433 8.70 -20.81 2.69
C LYS A 433 7.89 -20.16 3.81
N CYS A 434 7.32 -18.98 3.56
CA CYS A 434 6.65 -18.19 4.57
C CYS A 434 5.16 -18.53 4.62
N LYS A 435 4.70 -18.99 5.78
CA LYS A 435 3.29 -19.29 6.04
C LYS A 435 2.32 -18.10 5.94
N TYR A 436 2.85 -16.88 5.93
CA TYR A 436 2.07 -15.64 5.81
C TYR A 436 2.10 -15.03 4.39
N ALA A 437 2.84 -15.64 3.45
CA ALA A 437 3.16 -15.04 2.16
C ALA A 437 1.91 -14.58 1.39
N PHE A 438 0.86 -15.40 1.40
CA PHE A 438 -0.40 -15.11 0.73
C PHE A 438 -1.23 -13.97 1.35
N PHE A 439 -0.82 -13.42 2.49
CA PHE A 439 -1.49 -12.28 3.12
C PHE A 439 -0.74 -10.97 2.91
N CYS A 440 0.59 -11.04 2.81
CA CYS A 440 1.45 -9.86 2.69
C CYS A 440 2.00 -9.63 1.28
N GLY A 441 1.98 -10.61 0.38
CA GLY A 441 2.49 -10.46 -0.99
C GLY A 441 4.01 -10.21 -1.08
N GLY A 442 4.77 -10.51 -0.03
CA GLY A 442 6.21 -10.31 0.03
C GLY A 442 6.68 -8.92 0.46
N GLY A 443 5.75 -8.02 0.81
CA GLY A 443 6.07 -6.68 1.29
C GLY A 443 6.56 -5.70 0.22
N CYS A 444 6.72 -4.43 0.60
CA CYS A 444 7.08 -3.34 -0.31
C CYS A 444 8.48 -3.54 -0.90
N GLU A 445 8.57 -3.54 -2.23
CA GLU A 445 9.84 -3.66 -2.96
C GLU A 445 10.70 -2.40 -2.83
N ALA A 446 10.12 -1.21 -2.93
CA ALA A 446 10.85 0.06 -2.77
C ALA A 446 11.51 0.15 -1.39
N HIS A 447 10.81 -0.20 -0.31
CA HIS A 447 11.43 -0.22 1.02
C HIS A 447 12.50 -1.31 1.18
N ALA A 448 12.39 -2.45 0.49
CA ALA A 448 13.49 -3.42 0.46
C ALA A 448 14.74 -2.82 -0.21
N LEU A 449 14.58 -2.01 -1.26
CA LEU A 449 15.67 -1.26 -1.89
C LEU A 449 16.24 -0.19 -0.96
N PHE A 450 15.37 0.56 -0.26
CA PHE A 450 15.79 1.57 0.71
C PHE A 450 16.51 0.98 1.94
N GLU A 451 16.36 -0.31 2.21
CA GLU A 451 17.17 -1.05 3.19
C GLU A 451 18.43 -1.71 2.59
N GLY A 452 18.73 -1.45 1.31
CA GLY A 452 19.91 -2.01 0.62
C GLY A 452 19.80 -3.50 0.27
N LYS A 453 18.59 -4.09 0.30
CA LYS A 453 18.39 -5.54 0.15
C LYS A 453 18.14 -6.00 -1.30
N GLY A 454 17.80 -5.09 -2.21
CA GLY A 454 17.56 -5.40 -3.62
C GLY A 454 16.13 -5.87 -3.96
N HIS A 455 15.81 -5.94 -5.25
CA HIS A 455 14.47 -6.25 -5.78
C HIS A 455 13.93 -7.63 -5.34
N ARG A 456 14.79 -8.62 -5.10
CA ARG A 456 14.36 -9.99 -4.74
C ARG A 456 14.33 -10.25 -3.23
N ALA A 457 14.52 -9.22 -2.41
CA ALA A 457 14.42 -9.33 -0.96
C ALA A 457 13.01 -9.05 -0.44
N SER A 458 12.68 -9.63 0.71
CA SER A 458 11.43 -9.37 1.44
C SER A 458 11.54 -8.11 2.29
N PHE A 459 10.47 -7.31 2.34
CA PHE A 459 10.28 -6.26 3.35
C PHE A 459 9.13 -6.64 4.28
N CYS A 460 9.42 -7.43 5.31
CA CYS A 460 8.39 -8.03 6.15
C CYS A 460 7.71 -7.03 7.09
N ASP A 461 8.39 -5.95 7.49
CA ASP A 461 7.78 -4.84 8.25
C ASP A 461 6.95 -5.30 9.47
N SER A 462 7.52 -6.21 10.27
CA SER A 462 6.84 -6.84 11.42
C SER A 462 5.50 -7.54 11.12
N PHE A 463 5.19 -7.86 9.86
CA PHE A 463 3.94 -8.49 9.45
C PHE A 463 3.58 -9.75 10.26
N PRO A 464 4.51 -10.69 10.58
CA PRO A 464 4.17 -11.84 11.41
C PRO A 464 3.61 -11.46 12.79
N LYS A 465 4.14 -10.39 13.41
CA LYS A 465 3.67 -9.90 14.72
C LYS A 465 2.30 -9.25 14.60
N VAL A 466 2.11 -8.43 13.56
CA VAL A 466 0.82 -7.78 13.25
C VAL A 466 -0.24 -8.86 12.97
N PHE A 467 0.08 -9.86 12.16
CA PHE A 467 -0.83 -10.96 11.84
C PHE A 467 -1.29 -11.72 13.09
N GLN A 468 -0.36 -12.05 13.98
CA GLN A 468 -0.71 -12.70 15.24
C GLN A 468 -1.62 -11.83 16.10
N LYS A 469 -1.32 -10.54 16.22
CA LYS A 469 -2.16 -9.57 16.95
C LYS A 469 -3.57 -9.54 16.37
N VAL A 470 -3.72 -9.24 15.07
CA VAL A 470 -5.01 -9.20 14.38
C VAL A 470 -5.79 -10.50 14.58
N LEU A 471 -5.16 -11.66 14.39
CA LEU A 471 -5.83 -12.95 14.52
C LEU A 471 -6.27 -13.21 15.97
N SER A 472 -5.43 -12.93 16.96
CA SER A 472 -5.75 -13.08 18.39
C SER A 472 -6.88 -12.16 18.88
N GLU A 473 -7.08 -11.02 18.22
CA GLU A 473 -8.13 -10.04 18.54
C GLU A 473 -9.38 -10.21 17.70
N SER A 474 -9.36 -11.06 16.68
CA SER A 474 -10.55 -11.39 15.90
C SER A 474 -11.46 -12.40 16.63
N TYR A 475 -11.23 -12.68 17.93
CA TYR A 475 -11.96 -13.71 18.68
C TYR A 475 -13.47 -13.53 18.62
N ASP A 476 -13.96 -12.32 18.91
CA ASP A 476 -15.39 -12.02 18.97
C ASP A 476 -16.05 -12.13 17.58
N ASP A 477 -15.26 -12.04 16.51
CA ASP A 477 -15.74 -12.24 15.14
C ASP A 477 -16.02 -13.73 14.84
N PHE A 478 -15.43 -14.65 15.60
CA PHE A 478 -15.75 -16.08 15.58
C PHE A 478 -16.83 -16.41 16.62
N SER A 479 -17.96 -15.72 16.55
CA SER A 479 -19.18 -16.22 17.20
C SER A 479 -19.61 -17.53 16.52
N PHE A 480 -18.98 -18.63 16.93
CA PHE A 480 -19.46 -19.95 16.57
C PHE A 480 -20.88 -20.08 17.12
N LYS A 481 -21.84 -20.31 16.21
CA LYS A 481 -22.98 -21.15 16.58
C LYS A 481 -22.37 -22.44 17.10
N ASN A 482 -22.61 -22.74 18.38
CA ASN A 482 -22.19 -23.98 19.00
C ASN A 482 -22.86 -25.12 18.24
N ASP A 483 -22.18 -25.74 17.29
CA ASP A 483 -22.59 -27.00 16.67
C ASP A 483 -21.34 -27.90 16.55
#